data_AF-A0A7V6KVZ3-F1
#
_entry.id   AF-A0A7V6KVZ3-F1
#
_cell.length_a   1.000
_cell.length_b   1.000
_cell.length_c   1.000
_cell.angle_alpha   90.00
_cell.angle_beta   90.00
_cell.angle_gamma   90.00
#
_symmetry.space_group_name_H-M   'P 1'
#
loop_
_entity.id
_entity.type
_entity.pdbx_description
1 polymer ?
#
loop_
_entity_poly.entity_id
_entity_poly.type
_entity_poly.pdbx_seq_one_letter_code
_entity_poly.pdbx_strand_id
1 'polypeptide(L)' 'DVPSLEEKIKSIKNDPGLSQLACVKNEKFIPITLESVLPGARMAYSVELLAQGFYPELFN' A
#
# COMPACT_ATOMS: atom_id res chain seq x y z
N ASP A 1 -14.64 -11.50 10.53
CA ASP A 1 -13.65 -11.72 9.46
C ASP A 1 -13.12 -10.40 8.94
N VAL A 2 -11.79 -10.26 8.93
CA VAL A 2 -11.10 -9.12 8.29
C VAL A 2 -10.58 -9.61 6.95
N PRO A 3 -10.89 -8.95 5.82
CA PRO A 3 -10.46 -9.41 4.50
C PRO A 3 -8.95 -9.43 4.40
N SER A 4 -8.41 -10.43 3.70
CA SER A 4 -6.98 -10.58 3.45
C SER A 4 -6.45 -9.41 2.60
N LEU A 5 -5.12 -9.26 2.56
CA LEU A 5 -4.49 -8.26 1.70
C LEU A 5 -4.86 -8.48 0.22
N GLU A 6 -4.83 -9.74 -0.22
CA GLU A 6 -5.15 -10.15 -1.58
C GLU A 6 -6.61 -9.86 -1.93
N GLU A 7 -7.53 -10.11 -1.00
CA GLU A 7 -8.96 -9.82 -1.17
C GLU A 7 -9.21 -8.31 -1.29
N LYS A 8 -8.50 -7.48 -0.52
CA LYS A 8 -8.56 -6.02 -0.62
C LYS A 8 -8.04 -5.54 -1.98
N ILE A 9 -6.88 -6.04 -2.43
CA ILE A 9 -6.31 -5.68 -3.73
C ILE A 9 -7.24 -6.12 -4.87
N LYS A 10 -7.81 -7.33 -4.79
CA LYS A 10 -8.76 -7.85 -5.78
C LYS A 10 -10.02 -6.98 -5.84
N SER A 11 -10.53 -6.54 -4.70
CA SER A 11 -11.70 -5.66 -4.62
C SER A 11 -11.41 -4.30 -5.28
N ILE A 12 -10.24 -3.71 -5.02
CA ILE A 12 -9.81 -2.45 -5.65
C ILE A 12 -9.66 -2.60 -7.17
N LYS A 13 -9.05 -3.71 -7.63
CA LYS A 13 -8.86 -3.99 -9.06
C LYS A 13 -10.18 -4.25 -9.80
N ASN A 14 -11.20 -4.76 -9.12
CA ASN A 14 -12.52 -5.06 -9.70
C ASN A 14 -13.50 -3.88 -9.63
N ASP A 15 -13.19 -2.82 -8.88
CA ASP A 15 -14.04 -1.64 -8.80
C ASP A 15 -13.95 -0.82 -10.10
N PRO A 16 -15.08 -0.49 -10.75
CA PRO A 16 -15.09 0.18 -12.05
C PRO A 16 -14.50 1.60 -12.02
N GLY A 17 -14.53 2.28 -10.87
CA GLY A 17 -13.91 3.60 -10.71
C GLY A 17 -12.42 3.50 -10.38
N LEU A 18 -12.06 2.68 -9.39
CA LEU A 18 -10.68 2.57 -8.90
C LEU A 18 -9.76 1.85 -9.89
N SER A 19 -10.26 0.86 -10.62
CA SER A 19 -9.50 0.12 -11.65
C SER A 19 -8.94 1.02 -12.75
N GLN A 20 -9.50 2.21 -12.94
CA GLN A 20 -9.02 3.16 -13.94
C GLN A 20 -7.82 3.99 -13.50
N LEU A 21 -7.55 4.05 -12.19
CA LEU A 21 -6.47 4.85 -11.62
C LEU A 21 -5.10 4.29 -12.02
N ALA A 22 -4.16 5.18 -12.30
CA ALA A 22 -2.80 4.81 -12.70
C ALA A 22 -2.10 3.97 -11.64
N CYS A 23 -2.30 4.24 -10.35
CA CYS A 23 -1.72 3.45 -9.26
C CYS A 23 -2.23 1.99 -9.27
N VAL A 24 -3.51 1.77 -9.59
CA VAL A 24 -4.10 0.42 -9.66
C VAL A 24 -3.60 -0.33 -10.89
N LYS A 25 -3.54 0.34 -12.04
CA LYS A 25 -3.02 -0.21 -13.31
C LYS A 25 -1.53 -0.58 -13.22
N ASN A 26 -0.75 0.19 -12.46
CA ASN A 26 0.69 -0.01 -12.29
C ASN A 26 1.06 -0.80 -11.02
N GLU A 27 0.08 -1.49 -10.42
CA GLU A 27 0.26 -2.34 -9.22
C GLU A 27 0.95 -1.64 -8.03
N LYS A 28 0.68 -0.35 -7.83
CA LYS A 28 1.25 0.46 -6.75
C LYS A 28 0.48 0.25 -5.43
N PHE A 29 0.65 -0.91 -4.82
CA PHE A 29 0.08 -1.27 -3.53
C PHE A 29 1.18 -1.42 -2.48
N ILE A 30 1.13 -0.61 -1.42
CA ILE A 30 2.07 -0.70 -0.29
C ILE A 30 1.32 -1.29 0.91
N PRO A 31 1.59 -2.54 1.30
CA PRO A 31 0.97 -3.13 2.48
C PRO A 31 1.60 -2.54 3.74
N ILE A 32 0.77 -2.09 4.67
CA ILE A 32 1.20 -1.55 5.96
C ILE A 32 0.28 -2.07 7.07
N THR A 33 0.83 -2.30 8.26
CA THR A 33 0.04 -2.76 9.41
C THR A 33 -0.66 -1.59 10.09
N LEU A 34 -1.80 -1.85 10.76
CA LEU A 34 -2.54 -0.79 11.45
C LEU A 34 -1.69 -0.11 12.52
N GLU A 35 -0.87 -0.87 13.23
CA GLU A 35 -0.08 -0.35 14.32
C GLU A 35 1.10 0.53 13.86
N SER A 36 1.43 0.44 12.56
CA SER A 36 2.46 1.26 11.91
C SER A 36 1.91 2.64 11.49
N VAL A 37 0.59 2.78 11.34
CA VAL A 37 -0.04 4.08 11.04
C VAL A 37 -0.49 4.85 12.30
N LEU A 38 -0.23 4.31 13.49
CA LEU A 38 -0.51 4.97 14.77
C LEU A 38 0.73 5.70 15.30
N PRO A 39 0.58 6.81 16.06
CA PRO A 39 1.71 7.50 16.67
C PRO A 39 2.56 6.59 17.53
N GLY A 40 3.89 6.62 17.33
CA GLY A 40 4.84 5.85 18.11
C GLY A 40 6.15 5.56 17.37
N ALA A 41 7.03 4.78 18.00
CA ALA A 41 8.36 4.48 17.47
C ALA A 41 8.35 3.78 16.09
N ARG A 42 7.29 3.05 15.76
CA ARG A 42 7.12 2.37 14.45
C ARG A 42 6.95 3.33 13.27
N MET A 43 6.72 4.63 13.52
CA MET A 43 6.65 5.61 12.45
C MET A 43 7.96 5.68 11.65
N ALA A 44 9.13 5.43 12.27
CA ALA A 44 10.39 5.40 11.55
C ALA A 44 10.40 4.35 10.41
N TYR A 45 10.00 3.12 10.72
CA TYR A 45 9.87 2.04 9.73
C TYR A 45 8.76 2.32 8.72
N SER A 46 7.70 3.02 9.13
CA SER A 46 6.61 3.38 8.24
C SER A 46 7.05 4.39 7.19
N VAL A 47 7.85 5.39 7.58
CA VAL A 47 8.45 6.35 6.66
C VAL A 47 9.39 5.65 5.68
N GLU A 48 10.22 4.73 6.16
CA GLU A 48 11.12 3.94 5.30
C GLU A 48 10.33 3.08 4.29
N LEU A 49 9.33 2.33 4.76
CA LEU A 49 8.47 1.50 3.91
C LEU A 49 7.76 2.32 2.83
N LEU A 50 7.17 3.46 3.20
CA LEU A 50 6.49 4.33 2.25
C LEU A 50 7.47 4.96 1.26
N ALA A 51 8.66 5.36 1.71
CA ALA A 51 9.69 5.90 0.83
C ALA A 51 10.13 4.86 -0.22
N GLN A 52 10.38 3.62 0.18
CA GLN A 52 10.71 2.51 -0.73
C GLN A 52 9.59 2.23 -1.73
N GLY A 53 8.33 2.25 -1.28
CA GLY A 53 7.18 2.02 -2.16
C GLY A 53 6.88 3.17 -3.13
N PHE A 54 7.18 4.42 -2.74
CA PHE A 54 6.97 5.61 -3.58
C PHE A 54 8.11 5.85 -4.57
N TYR A 55 9.36 5.56 -4.18
CA TYR A 55 10.56 5.83 -4.97
C TYR A 55 11.43 4.57 -5.13
N PRO A 56 10.91 3.45 -5.63
CA PRO A 56 11.64 2.18 -5.69
C PRO A 56 12.97 2.27 -6.46
N GLU A 57 13.08 3.19 -7.42
CA GLU A 57 14.30 3.45 -8.20
C GLU A 57 15.48 3.97 -7.37
N LEU A 58 15.24 4.53 -6.19
CA LEU A 58 16.28 5.07 -5.31
C LEU A 58 16.81 4.05 -4.29
N PHE A 59 16.20 2.87 -4.20
CA PHE A 59 16.53 1.83 -3.21
C PHE A 59 17.00 0.51 -3.84
N ASN A 60 17.30 0.53 -5.15
CA ASN A 60 17.86 -0.59 -5.92
C ASN A 60 19.38 -0.69 -5.82
#